data_AF-A0A8T2PML0-F1
#
_entry.id   AF-A0A8T2PML0-F1
#
_cell.length_a   1.000
_cell.length_b   1.000
_cell.length_c   1.000
_cell.angle_alpha   90.00
_cell.angle_beta   90.00
_cell.angle_gamma   90.00
#
_symmetry.space_group_name_H-M   'P 1'
#
loop_
_entity.id
_entity.type
_entity.pdbx_description
1 polymer ?
#
loop_
_entity_poly.entity_id
_entity_poly.type
_entity_poly.pdbx_seq_one_letter_code
_entity_poly.pdbx_strand_id
1 'polypeptide(L)'
;MGSLTRGKILAKRINVRIEHIKHSKSRDSFLQRVKENEKKKIEAKQAGAWVELKRQPLPNRKWGAPGSISAVGRSGSDHLSPC
;
A
#
# COMPACT_ATOMS: atom_id res chain seq x y z
N MET A 1 -8.25 8.53 -16.46
CA MET A 1 -7.85 7.27 -17.12
C MET A 1 -7.52 7.62 -18.56
N GLY A 2 -6.27 7.40 -19.01
CA GLY A 2 -5.88 7.66 -20.40
C GLY A 2 -6.04 6.39 -21.21
N SER A 3 -6.51 6.48 -22.46
CA SER A 3 -6.44 5.34 -23.37
C SER A 3 -5.16 5.42 -24.19
N LEU A 4 -4.45 4.31 -24.30
CA LEU A 4 -3.34 4.18 -25.22
C LEU A 4 -3.91 4.04 -26.64
N THR A 5 -3.67 5.03 -27.50
CA THR A 5 -4.05 5.00 -28.91
C THR A 5 -2.81 5.22 -29.76
N ARG A 6 -2.43 4.21 -30.57
CA ARG A 6 -1.29 4.27 -31.49
C ARG A 6 -0.01 4.82 -30.83
N GLY A 7 0.34 4.27 -29.66
CA GLY A 7 1.55 4.62 -28.91
C GLY A 7 1.49 5.90 -28.06
N LYS A 8 0.35 6.60 -28.02
CA LYS A 8 0.17 7.83 -27.22
C LYS A 8 -0.91 7.66 -26.16
N ILE A 9 -0.65 8.16 -24.95
CA ILE A 9 -1.64 8.18 -23.87
C ILE A 9 -2.46 9.46 -24.01
N LEU A 10 -3.72 9.33 -24.41
CA LEU A 10 -4.65 10.44 -24.51
C LEU A 10 -5.57 10.45 -23.29
N ALA A 11 -5.64 11.58 -22.59
CA ALA A 11 -6.55 11.76 -21.48
C ALA A 11 -7.99 11.82 -21.99
N LYS A 12 -8.84 10.91 -21.51
CA LYS A 12 -10.28 10.91 -21.79
C LYS A 12 -11.04 11.39 -20.56
N ARG A 13 -12.04 12.23 -20.78
CA ARG A 13 -13.06 12.61 -19.78
C ARG A 13 -14.31 11.79 -20.08
N ILE A 14 -14.82 11.05 -19.10
CA ILE A 14 -15.95 10.12 -19.25
C ILE A 14 -17.00 10.54 -18.23
N ASN A 15 -18.27 10.58 -18.65
CA ASN A 15 -19.39 10.84 -17.76
C ASN A 15 -19.86 9.51 -17.17
N VAL A 16 -19.82 9.38 -15.85
CA VAL A 16 -20.17 8.16 -15.12
C VAL A 16 -21.13 8.56 -13.99
N ARG A 17 -22.17 7.76 -13.77
CA ARG A 17 -23.11 7.96 -12.65
C ARG A 17 -22.49 7.53 -11.32
N ILE A 18 -22.99 8.07 -10.21
CA ILE A 18 -22.37 7.90 -8.89
C ILE A 18 -22.38 6.45 -8.40
N GLU A 19 -23.39 5.66 -8.77
CA GLU A 19 -23.49 4.24 -8.42
C GLU A 19 -22.33 3.37 -8.95
N HIS A 20 -21.68 3.81 -10.05
CA HIS A 20 -20.56 3.08 -10.64
C HIS A 20 -19.19 3.57 -10.13
N ILE A 21 -19.18 4.58 -9.26
CA ILE A 21 -17.95 5.17 -8.75
C ILE A 21 -17.61 4.49 -7.41
N LYS A 22 -16.47 3.79 -7.39
CA LYS A 22 -15.87 3.27 -6.15
C LYS A 22 -14.63 4.08 -5.81
N HIS A 23 -14.50 4.49 -4.56
CA HIS A 23 -13.30 5.22 -4.12
C HIS A 23 -12.04 4.35 -4.17
N SER A 24 -10.94 4.96 -4.59
CA SER A 24 -9.65 4.28 -4.74
C SER A 24 -8.87 4.26 -3.43
N LYS A 25 -8.58 3.06 -2.91
CA LYS A 25 -7.77 2.86 -1.69
C LYS A 25 -6.32 3.36 -1.80
N SER A 26 -5.82 3.53 -3.03
CA SER A 26 -4.47 4.07 -3.29
C SER A 26 -4.32 5.52 -2.85
N ARG A 27 -5.37 6.33 -2.98
CA ARG A 27 -5.36 7.72 -2.52
C ARG A 27 -5.38 7.80 -1.00
N ASP A 28 -6.19 6.99 -0.35
CA ASP A 28 -6.33 6.98 1.11
C ASP A 28 -5.03 6.56 1.79
N SER A 29 -4.39 5.50 1.31
CA SER A 29 -3.08 5.05 1.81
C SER A 29 -1.97 6.08 1.60
N PHE A 30 -2.04 6.89 0.54
CA PHE A 30 -1.13 8.02 0.35
C PHE A 30 -1.36 9.10 1.41
N LEU A 31 -2.62 9.47 1.66
CA LEU A 31 -2.98 10.52 2.62
C LEU A 31 -2.60 10.13 4.05
N GLN A 32 -2.83 8.88 4.44
CA GLN A 32 -2.41 8.35 5.75
C GLN A 32 -0.90 8.52 5.94
N ARG A 33 -0.10 8.14 4.93
CA ARG A 33 1.36 8.28 4.98
C ARG A 33 1.83 9.73 5.09
N VAL A 34 1.18 10.67 4.39
CA VAL A 34 1.54 12.10 4.49
C VAL A 34 1.34 12.60 5.92
N LYS A 35 0.19 12.27 6.53
CA LYS A 35 -0.11 12.64 7.92
C LYS A 35 0.89 12.04 8.90
N GLU A 36 1.24 10.77 8.74
CA GLU A 36 2.25 10.11 9.57
C GLU A 36 3.64 10.76 9.44
N ASN A 37 4.03 11.11 8.22
CA ASN A 37 5.32 11.76 7.97
C ASN A 37 5.36 13.18 8.56
N GLU A 38 4.26 13.93 8.51
CA GLU A 38 4.18 15.27 9.11
C GLU A 38 4.34 15.21 10.63
N LYS A 39 3.72 14.23 11.31
CA LYS A 39 3.91 14.02 12.74
C LYS A 39 5.38 13.76 13.09
N LYS A 40 6.02 12.83 12.36
CA LYS A 40 7.44 12.50 12.53
C LYS A 40 8.35 13.70 12.30
N LYS A 41 8.03 14.57 11.35
CA LYS A 41 8.79 15.82 11.13
C LYS A 41 8.70 16.76 12.32
N ILE A 42 7.53 16.90 12.92
CA ILE A 42 7.31 17.79 14.07
C ILE A 42 8.08 17.24 15.28
N GLU A 43 7.97 15.94 15.56
CA GLU A 43 8.70 15.25 16.64
C GLU A 43 10.21 15.36 16.44
N ALA A 44 10.71 15.14 15.21
CA ALA A 44 12.11 15.28 14.87
C ALA A 44 12.63 16.71 15.09
N LYS A 45 11.82 17.71 14.69
CA LYS A 45 12.16 19.12 14.89
C LYS A 45 12.21 19.49 16.38
N GLN A 46 11.30 18.94 17.20
CA GLN A 46 11.32 19.14 18.66
C GLN A 46 12.53 18.47 19.31
N ALA A 47 12.90 17.27 18.86
CA ALA A 47 14.07 16.54 19.35
C ALA A 47 15.40 17.07 18.80
N GLY A 48 15.39 17.98 17.82
CA GLY A 48 16.59 18.46 17.14
C GLY A 48 17.29 17.40 16.28
N ALA A 49 16.63 16.28 15.99
CA ALA A 49 17.17 15.15 15.26
C ALA A 49 16.68 15.14 13.81
N TRP A 50 17.49 14.59 12.90
CA TRP A 50 17.08 14.37 11.52
C TRP A 50 16.46 12.98 11.36
N VAL A 51 15.29 12.90 10.72
CA VAL A 51 14.57 11.63 10.48
C VAL A 51 14.48 11.35 8.99
N GLU A 52 14.87 10.13 8.60
CA GLU A 52 14.66 9.65 7.24
C GLU A 52 13.19 9.24 7.03
N LEU A 53 12.49 9.94 6.13
CA LEU A 53 11.06 9.73 5.84
C LEU A 53 10.82 8.90 4.58
N LYS A 54 11.90 8.48 3.91
CA LYS A 54 11.84 7.64 2.72
C LYS A 54 11.47 6.20 3.12
N ARG A 55 10.76 5.51 2.24
CA ARG A 55 10.45 4.09 2.44
C ARG A 55 11.67 3.28 2.02
N GLN A 56 12.23 2.51 2.94
CA GLN A 56 13.31 1.58 2.61
C GLN A 56 12.75 0.28 2.04
N PRO A 57 13.37 -0.30 1.00
CA PRO A 57 13.00 -1.62 0.51
C PRO A 57 13.28 -2.67 1.59
N LEU A 58 12.65 -3.85 1.45
CA LEU A 58 13.04 -4.96 2.31
C LEU A 58 14.52 -5.28 2.09
N PRO A 59 15.29 -5.54 3.16
CA PRO A 59 16.66 -5.99 3.02
C PRO A 59 16.69 -7.31 2.24
N ASN A 60 17.75 -7.51 1.48
CA ASN A 60 17.97 -8.77 0.79
C ASN A 60 18.01 -9.92 1.81
N ARG A 61 17.36 -11.04 1.50
CA ARG A 61 17.47 -12.23 2.32
C ARG A 61 18.90 -12.74 2.22
N LYS A 62 19.65 -12.69 3.32
CA LYS A 62 20.96 -13.35 3.39
C LYS A 62 20.73 -14.85 3.26
N TRP A 63 21.43 -15.49 2.33
CA TRP A 63 21.42 -16.94 2.19
C TRP A 63 21.84 -17.58 3.52
N GLY A 64 21.02 -18.50 4.05
CA GLY A 64 21.32 -19.23 5.30
C GLY A 64 20.73 -18.66 6.61
N ALA A 65 19.90 -17.61 6.59
CA ALA A 65 19.23 -17.16 7.82
C ALA A 65 17.92 -17.96 8.08
N PRO A 66 17.79 -18.65 9.23
CA PRO A 66 16.52 -19.29 9.62
C PRO A 66 15.49 -18.21 10.01
N GLY A 67 14.28 -18.29 9.47
CA GLY A 67 13.18 -17.38 9.83
C GLY A 67 12.51 -16.68 8.65
N SER A 68 12.35 -17.37 7.52
CA SER A 68 11.46 -16.89 6.46
C SER A 68 10.10 -17.57 6.54
N ILE A 69 9.05 -16.75 6.60
CA ILE A 69 7.64 -17.09 6.70
C ILE A 69 7.25 -17.39 8.14
N SER A 70 6.90 -16.33 8.88
CA SER A 70 5.92 -16.46 9.95
C SER A 70 4.70 -17.19 9.39
N ALA A 71 4.44 -18.34 10.00
CA ALA A 71 3.22 -19.11 9.88
C ALA A 71 1.99 -18.19 9.91
N VAL A 72 1.46 -17.84 8.74
CA VAL A 72 0.03 -17.55 8.64
C VAL A 72 -0.61 -18.92 8.55
N GLY A 73 -1.03 -19.42 9.71
CA GLY A 73 -1.81 -20.64 9.81
C GLY A 73 -2.96 -20.58 8.82
N ARG A 74 -2.94 -21.49 7.85
CA ARG A 74 -4.18 -21.91 7.18
C ARG A 74 -4.95 -22.70 8.23
N SER A 75 -5.69 -22.02 9.10
CA SER A 75 -6.81 -22.66 9.79
C SER A 75 -7.92 -22.82 8.75
N GLY A 76 -7.77 -23.83 7.88
CA GLY A 76 -8.89 -24.40 7.18
C GLY A 76 -9.79 -25.02 8.24
N SER A 77 -10.93 -24.40 8.49
CA SER A 77 -12.04 -25.08 9.11
C SER A 77 -12.55 -26.09 8.10
N ASP A 78 -12.12 -27.34 8.26
CA ASP A 78 -12.77 -28.50 7.66
C ASP A 78 -14.23 -28.50 8.12
N HIS A 79 -15.12 -27.96 7.28
CA HIS A 79 -16.52 -28.32 7.36
C HIS A 79 -16.64 -29.76 6.84
N LEU A 80 -16.52 -30.70 7.77
CA LEU A 80 -17.09 -32.03 7.62
C LEU A 80 -18.59 -31.86 7.39
N SER A 81 -19.04 -31.96 6.13
CA SER A 81 -20.43 -32.22 5.80
C SER A 81 -20.76 -33.66 6.21
N PRO A 82 -21.69 -33.90 7.14
CA PRO A 82 -22.31 -35.20 7.32
C PRO A 82 -23.52 -35.30 6.38
N CYS A 83 -23.50 -36.30 5.49
CA CYS A 83 -24.60 -36.85 4.67
C CYS A 83 -25.51 -35.87 3.90
#